data_AF-A0A8I3ATC5-F1
#
_entry.id   AF-A0A8I3ATC5-F1
#
_cell.length_a   1.000
_cell.length_b   1.000
_cell.length_c   1.000
_cell.angle_alpha   90.00
_cell.angle_beta   90.00
_cell.angle_gamma   90.00
#
_symmetry.space_group_name_H-M   'P 1'
#
loop_
_entity.id
_entity.type
_entity.pdbx_description
1 polymer ?
#
loop_
_entity_poly.entity_id
_entity_poly.type
_entity_poly.pdbx_seq_one_letter_code
_entity_poly.pdbx_strand_id
1 'polypeptide(L)'
;MQIPDALEALSVYPSAPGDAPDGKYAVRSGKKKHVDSSGPGIEYTSWFRTPSLDTKTIQRLHSIQLFTESRDQGFCDDKAAGIWTWFEIAIMENADAVTPRVKDDIQLSWSSHKNVLSCEDFTWLQGSVFSEDHDLFRLVEKNNVIAVRLCSRFQGWKLTAKRGYLVVELGAPIERESLNFGSIAAKVLGTQEALNDINKVMFPTLEQLPSVPDSLFKADMLSTASANDRPLRVLSLDGGGVRGLASLMILKKVMDQSCPGKKPCEVFDMIGGTSTGGFIAIMLGRLEMSVNDCIASYVKFMGQVFPQVQEVKSFAGLVGHFWPSLGTVVKVGVNGEKWDHSVLEKVIKDLIREKLNQDPDSVPFRDENNTNPPCKVFVTAVASHGSNNHAPVLLRSYTNPLQMPELPDIKLWEAARATSAAPMFFKRLEVNGQTFVDGGLQANNPIGWLWNEVLQVFGPVRTTGCFLSIGTGTPLSQTLSTVNHPIDFTNGLASIATNSEMANILFRSLINAFAPRSMARKYWRFNVGDGLPDWVEEDGVGSWRRLLAKVEESNVGELDDVAMIDITRSRAEDYMKEPGFTTLLNECAPALGVQKPQLVGSN
;
A
#
# COMPACT_ATOMS: atom_id res chain seq x y z
N MET A 1 -30.95 10.35 -27.37
CA MET A 1 -30.67 9.12 -28.14
C MET A 1 -30.10 8.12 -27.16
N GLN A 2 -30.66 6.91 -27.03
CA GLN A 2 -30.08 5.92 -26.12
C GLN A 2 -28.71 5.50 -26.67
N ILE A 3 -27.74 5.15 -25.80
CA ILE A 3 -26.38 4.72 -26.19
C ILE A 3 -26.39 3.76 -27.40
N PRO A 4 -27.20 2.68 -27.42
CA PRO A 4 -27.25 1.76 -28.57
C PRO A 4 -27.65 2.42 -29.90
N ASP A 5 -28.63 3.32 -29.91
CA ASP A 5 -29.09 3.97 -31.16
C ASP A 5 -27.96 4.78 -31.80
N ALA A 6 -27.19 5.51 -30.99
CA ALA A 6 -26.08 6.34 -31.46
C ALA A 6 -24.94 5.49 -32.02
N LEU A 7 -24.66 4.34 -31.41
CA LEU A 7 -23.63 3.40 -31.86
C LEU A 7 -24.04 2.67 -33.15
N GLU A 8 -25.32 2.33 -33.30
CA GLU A 8 -25.85 1.65 -34.50
C GLU A 8 -25.83 2.56 -35.74
N ALA A 9 -26.00 3.87 -35.53
CA ALA A 9 -25.93 4.88 -36.59
C ALA A 9 -24.50 5.14 -37.11
N LEU A 10 -23.45 4.68 -36.41
CA LEU A 10 -22.07 4.85 -36.87
C LEU A 10 -21.78 3.97 -38.08
N SER A 11 -21.04 4.55 -39.03
CA SER A 11 -20.48 3.85 -40.19
C SER A 11 -19.64 2.65 -39.74
N VAL A 12 -19.75 1.54 -40.47
CA VAL A 12 -18.95 0.35 -40.21
C VAL A 12 -17.48 0.67 -40.48
N TYR A 13 -16.60 0.18 -39.61
CA TYR A 13 -15.16 0.33 -39.80
C TYR A 13 -14.72 -0.33 -41.13
N PRO A 14 -14.12 0.43 -42.06
CA PRO A 14 -13.83 -0.03 -43.40
C PRO A 14 -12.71 -1.07 -43.42
N SER A 15 -12.73 -1.96 -44.42
CA SER A 15 -11.69 -2.97 -44.63
C SER A 15 -10.35 -2.37 -45.06
N ALA A 16 -10.37 -1.20 -45.71
CA ALA A 16 -9.21 -0.39 -46.10
C ALA A 16 -9.30 1.02 -45.48
N PRO A 17 -8.99 1.16 -44.17
CA PRO A 17 -9.22 2.40 -43.43
C PRO A 17 -8.31 3.55 -43.79
N GLY A 18 -7.13 3.28 -44.39
CA GLY A 18 -6.21 4.32 -44.83
C GLY A 18 -6.84 5.33 -45.80
N ASP A 19 -7.83 4.92 -46.60
CA ASP A 19 -8.48 5.74 -47.62
C ASP A 19 -9.88 6.24 -47.21
N ALA A 20 -10.34 5.90 -46.02
CA ALA A 20 -11.65 6.30 -45.54
C ALA A 20 -11.72 7.81 -45.23
N PRO A 21 -12.87 8.48 -45.37
CA PRO A 21 -13.05 9.85 -44.90
C PRO A 21 -12.76 10.00 -43.40
N ASP A 22 -12.40 11.21 -42.95
CA ASP A 22 -12.29 11.49 -41.53
C ASP A 22 -13.64 11.32 -40.83
N GLY A 23 -13.63 10.82 -39.60
CA GLY A 23 -14.84 10.61 -38.82
C GLY A 23 -14.77 9.40 -37.89
N LYS A 24 -15.92 9.11 -37.27
CA LYS A 24 -16.08 8.01 -36.32
C LYS A 24 -16.67 6.78 -36.99
N TYR A 25 -16.05 5.66 -36.74
CA TYR A 25 -16.40 4.35 -37.30
C TYR A 25 -16.54 3.34 -36.18
N ALA A 26 -17.34 2.30 -36.39
CA ALA A 26 -17.55 1.24 -35.41
C ALA A 26 -17.08 -0.12 -35.93
N VAL A 27 -16.16 -0.76 -35.22
CA VAL A 27 -15.94 -2.20 -35.32
C VAL A 27 -16.95 -2.89 -34.42
N ARG A 28 -17.80 -3.73 -35.02
CA ARG A 28 -18.92 -4.37 -34.32
C ARG A 28 -18.53 -5.78 -33.88
N SER A 29 -18.97 -6.16 -32.69
CA SER A 29 -18.81 -7.53 -32.21
C SER A 29 -19.59 -8.53 -33.06
N GLY A 30 -19.08 -9.75 -33.17
CA GLY A 30 -19.82 -10.88 -33.73
C GLY A 30 -20.82 -11.47 -32.74
N LYS A 31 -20.80 -12.81 -32.61
CA LYS A 31 -21.66 -13.54 -31.68
C LYS A 31 -21.33 -13.22 -30.22
N LYS A 32 -22.30 -13.44 -29.34
CA LYS A 32 -22.14 -13.45 -27.88
C LYS A 32 -20.92 -14.28 -27.47
N LYS A 33 -20.15 -13.79 -26.49
CA LYS A 33 -18.99 -14.47 -25.90
C LYS A 33 -19.08 -14.46 -24.38
N HIS A 34 -18.36 -15.39 -23.75
CA HIS A 34 -18.19 -15.45 -22.31
C HIS A 34 -16.77 -15.91 -21.97
N VAL A 35 -16.38 -15.66 -20.72
CA VAL A 35 -15.17 -16.19 -20.09
C VAL A 35 -15.50 -16.47 -18.62
N ASP A 36 -14.90 -17.52 -18.07
CA ASP A 36 -15.03 -17.91 -16.68
C ASP A 36 -13.67 -18.33 -16.12
N SER A 37 -13.45 -18.02 -14.85
CA SER A 37 -12.21 -18.34 -14.14
C SER A 37 -12.41 -19.46 -13.14
N SER A 38 -11.50 -20.46 -13.20
CA SER A 38 -11.45 -21.59 -12.26
C SER A 38 -10.31 -21.48 -11.25
N GLY A 39 -9.45 -20.45 -11.35
CA GLY A 39 -8.25 -20.30 -10.51
C GLY A 39 -7.79 -18.85 -10.38
N PRO A 40 -6.61 -18.62 -9.75
CA PRO A 40 -6.11 -17.28 -9.44
C PRO A 40 -5.51 -16.53 -10.65
N GLY A 41 -5.33 -17.21 -11.78
CA GLY A 41 -4.85 -16.64 -13.03
C GLY A 41 -5.90 -15.83 -13.77
N ILE A 42 -5.45 -14.99 -14.72
CA ILE A 42 -6.33 -14.24 -15.61
C ILE A 42 -6.72 -15.17 -16.76
N GLU A 43 -8.01 -15.48 -16.84
CA GLU A 43 -8.60 -16.14 -17.99
C GLU A 43 -9.14 -15.11 -18.96
N TYR A 44 -9.02 -15.37 -20.26
CA TYR A 44 -9.50 -14.43 -21.27
C TYR A 44 -9.98 -15.10 -22.54
N THR A 45 -10.84 -14.39 -23.28
CA THR A 45 -11.29 -14.80 -24.61
C THR A 45 -11.35 -13.60 -25.54
N SER A 46 -10.72 -13.73 -26.71
CA SER A 46 -10.82 -12.74 -27.79
C SER A 46 -12.21 -12.73 -28.41
N TRP A 47 -12.77 -11.54 -28.59
CA TRP A 47 -14.16 -11.38 -29.04
C TRP A 47 -14.27 -10.89 -30.48
N PHE A 48 -13.72 -9.71 -30.78
CA PHE A 48 -13.67 -9.13 -32.11
C PHE A 48 -12.44 -8.23 -32.24
N ARG A 49 -12.09 -7.86 -33.48
CA ARG A 49 -10.86 -7.13 -33.78
C ARG A 49 -11.01 -6.26 -35.03
N THR A 50 -10.16 -5.25 -35.16
CA THR A 50 -10.03 -4.48 -36.41
C THR A 50 -9.50 -5.36 -37.54
N PRO A 51 -9.69 -4.96 -38.81
CA PRO A 51 -8.82 -5.38 -39.90
C PRO A 51 -7.35 -5.07 -39.59
N SER A 52 -6.45 -5.71 -40.35
CA SER A 52 -5.02 -5.45 -40.28
C SER A 52 -4.73 -3.98 -40.60
N LEU A 53 -3.92 -3.35 -39.77
CA LEU A 53 -3.64 -1.91 -39.86
C LEU A 53 -2.46 -1.66 -40.80
N ASP A 54 -2.68 -0.82 -41.81
CA ASP A 54 -1.62 -0.28 -42.65
C ASP A 54 -1.03 1.01 -42.04
N THR A 55 0.13 1.44 -42.54
CA THR A 55 0.84 2.62 -42.04
C THR A 55 -0.02 3.89 -42.11
N LYS A 56 -0.81 4.05 -43.18
CA LYS A 56 -1.66 5.23 -43.39
C LYS A 56 -2.77 5.29 -42.35
N THR A 57 -3.36 4.16 -42.02
CA THR A 57 -4.37 4.01 -40.97
C THR A 57 -3.77 4.34 -39.61
N ILE A 58 -2.60 3.78 -39.27
CA ILE A 58 -1.95 3.98 -37.96
C ILE A 58 -1.72 5.47 -37.71
N GLN A 59 -1.24 6.20 -38.71
CA GLN A 59 -1.02 7.65 -38.60
C GLN A 59 -2.33 8.42 -38.36
N ARG A 60 -3.46 7.91 -38.85
CA ARG A 60 -4.76 8.59 -38.77
C ARG A 60 -5.61 8.23 -37.56
N LEU A 61 -5.19 7.28 -36.72
CA LEU A 61 -5.90 6.94 -35.48
C LEU A 61 -5.84 8.12 -34.51
N HIS A 62 -6.98 8.73 -34.18
CA HIS A 62 -7.09 9.83 -33.22
C HIS A 62 -7.60 9.36 -31.87
N SER A 63 -8.61 8.50 -31.86
CA SER A 63 -9.10 7.92 -30.62
C SER A 63 -9.70 6.54 -30.83
N ILE A 64 -9.66 5.72 -29.77
CA ILE A 64 -10.47 4.52 -29.69
C ILE A 64 -11.22 4.47 -28.37
N GLN A 65 -12.46 3.97 -28.41
CA GLN A 65 -13.28 3.79 -27.22
C GLN A 65 -14.16 2.56 -27.39
N LEU A 66 -14.19 1.71 -26.36
CA LEU A 66 -14.99 0.49 -26.35
C LEU A 66 -16.30 0.71 -25.60
N PHE A 67 -17.40 0.25 -26.20
CA PHE A 67 -18.72 0.18 -25.59
C PHE A 67 -19.17 -1.27 -25.57
N THR A 68 -19.69 -1.76 -24.45
CA THR A 68 -20.14 -3.16 -24.31
C THR A 68 -21.52 -3.24 -23.69
N GLU A 69 -22.33 -4.16 -24.20
CA GLU A 69 -23.52 -4.68 -23.54
C GLU A 69 -23.13 -6.01 -22.91
N SER A 70 -22.96 -6.02 -21.60
CA SER A 70 -22.43 -7.17 -20.87
C SER A 70 -23.10 -7.33 -19.51
N ARG A 71 -22.86 -8.49 -18.90
CA ARG A 71 -23.29 -8.86 -17.56
C ARG A 71 -22.28 -9.77 -16.89
N ASP A 72 -22.34 -9.83 -15.57
CA ASP A 72 -21.51 -10.72 -14.77
C ASP A 72 -22.24 -12.04 -14.49
N GLN A 73 -21.70 -12.87 -13.60
CA GLN A 73 -22.38 -14.08 -13.09
C GLN A 73 -23.68 -13.79 -12.32
N GLY A 74 -24.00 -12.52 -12.06
CA GLY A 74 -25.21 -12.10 -11.35
C GLY A 74 -25.05 -12.14 -9.84
N PHE A 75 -24.93 -13.34 -9.26
CA PHE A 75 -24.67 -13.51 -7.83
C PHE A 75 -23.17 -13.69 -7.57
N CYS A 76 -22.63 -12.97 -6.59
CA CYS A 76 -21.27 -13.14 -6.10
C CYS A 76 -21.34 -13.51 -4.62
N ASP A 77 -20.69 -14.61 -4.23
CA ASP A 77 -20.68 -15.09 -2.85
C ASP A 77 -20.12 -14.05 -1.88
N ASP A 78 -19.20 -13.19 -2.36
CA ASP A 78 -18.60 -12.10 -1.61
C ASP A 78 -18.55 -10.83 -2.48
N LYS A 79 -19.60 -9.99 -2.39
CA LYS A 79 -19.66 -8.71 -3.11
C LYS A 79 -18.54 -7.77 -2.72
N ALA A 80 -18.05 -7.87 -1.49
CA ALA A 80 -17.05 -6.94 -1.01
C ALA A 80 -15.67 -7.27 -1.58
N ALA A 81 -15.43 -8.48 -2.08
CA ALA A 81 -14.21 -8.87 -2.81
C ALA A 81 -13.89 -7.98 -4.03
N GLY A 82 -14.84 -7.11 -4.44
CA GLY A 82 -14.69 -6.18 -5.55
C GLY A 82 -15.09 -6.83 -6.86
N ILE A 83 -14.66 -6.28 -7.99
CA ILE A 83 -14.96 -6.85 -9.30
C ILE A 83 -13.70 -7.29 -10.04
N TRP A 84 -13.77 -8.53 -10.55
CA TRP A 84 -12.67 -9.23 -11.21
C TRP A 84 -13.03 -9.71 -12.62
N THR A 85 -13.95 -8.99 -13.26
CA THR A 85 -14.30 -9.12 -14.68
C THR A 85 -14.17 -7.77 -15.37
N TRP A 86 -13.51 -7.76 -16.52
CA TRP A 86 -13.23 -6.54 -17.28
C TRP A 86 -13.02 -6.81 -18.76
N PHE A 87 -12.96 -5.74 -19.54
CA PHE A 87 -12.62 -5.79 -20.95
C PHE A 87 -11.25 -5.19 -21.19
N GLU A 88 -10.46 -5.82 -22.06
CA GLU A 88 -9.16 -5.33 -22.50
C GLU A 88 -9.19 -4.98 -23.99
N ILE A 89 -8.38 -3.98 -24.35
CA ILE A 89 -7.96 -3.71 -25.72
C ILE A 89 -6.51 -4.18 -25.84
N ALA A 90 -6.22 -5.01 -26.83
CA ALA A 90 -4.90 -5.59 -27.03
C ALA A 90 -4.40 -5.40 -28.46
N ILE A 91 -3.11 -5.15 -28.62
CA ILE A 91 -2.44 -5.23 -29.92
C ILE A 91 -2.10 -6.69 -30.15
N MET A 92 -2.51 -7.25 -31.28
CA MET A 92 -2.13 -8.59 -31.70
C MET A 92 -1.17 -8.50 -32.87
N GLU A 93 -0.27 -9.48 -32.98
CA GLU A 93 0.75 -9.52 -34.03
C GLU A 93 0.12 -9.46 -35.43
N ASN A 94 -0.97 -10.22 -35.64
CA ASN A 94 -1.71 -10.30 -36.89
C ASN A 94 -3.15 -10.82 -36.65
N ALA A 95 -3.89 -11.02 -37.75
CA ALA A 95 -5.29 -11.45 -37.72
C ALA A 95 -5.49 -12.84 -37.08
N ASP A 96 -4.51 -13.74 -37.13
CA ASP A 96 -4.60 -15.12 -36.65
C ASP A 96 -4.09 -15.28 -35.21
N ALA A 97 -3.40 -14.28 -34.67
CA ALA A 97 -2.87 -14.30 -33.32
C ALA A 97 -3.99 -14.49 -32.27
N VAL A 98 -3.71 -15.36 -31.30
CA VAL A 98 -4.61 -15.73 -30.20
C VAL A 98 -4.23 -15.08 -28.87
N THR A 99 -2.97 -14.68 -28.72
CA THR A 99 -2.46 -13.93 -27.57
C THR A 99 -2.04 -12.52 -27.99
N PRO A 100 -2.07 -11.53 -27.07
CA PRO A 100 -1.52 -10.21 -27.34
C PRO A 100 -0.06 -10.28 -27.74
N ARG A 101 0.35 -9.32 -28.56
CA ARG A 101 1.76 -9.09 -28.92
C ARG A 101 2.56 -8.80 -27.65
N VAL A 102 3.74 -9.39 -27.56
CA VAL A 102 4.73 -9.10 -26.52
C VAL A 102 5.86 -8.32 -27.16
N LYS A 103 6.22 -7.18 -26.58
CA LYS A 103 7.33 -6.34 -27.02
C LYS A 103 8.15 -5.97 -25.78
N ASP A 104 9.45 -6.27 -25.82
CA ASP A 104 10.37 -6.07 -24.68
C ASP A 104 9.86 -6.73 -23.38
N ASP A 105 9.40 -7.98 -23.47
CA ASP A 105 8.77 -8.75 -22.38
C ASP A 105 7.47 -8.16 -21.82
N ILE A 106 6.94 -7.09 -22.44
CA ILE A 106 5.68 -6.45 -22.05
C ILE A 106 4.54 -6.90 -22.97
N GLN A 107 3.48 -7.41 -22.35
CA GLN A 107 2.24 -7.74 -23.03
C GLN A 107 1.48 -6.46 -23.39
N LEU A 108 1.19 -6.26 -24.69
CA LEU A 108 0.54 -5.06 -25.21
C LEU A 108 -0.98 -5.13 -25.07
N SER A 109 -1.47 -4.93 -23.85
CA SER A 109 -2.89 -4.90 -23.49
C SER A 109 -3.18 -3.82 -22.45
N TRP A 110 -4.35 -3.19 -22.57
CA TRP A 110 -4.85 -2.14 -21.70
C TRP A 110 -6.27 -2.41 -21.25
N SER A 111 -6.59 -2.05 -20.01
CA SER A 111 -7.95 -2.19 -19.47
C SER A 111 -8.85 -1.10 -20.06
N SER A 112 -9.99 -1.48 -20.63
CA SER A 112 -10.98 -0.52 -21.13
C SER A 112 -11.95 -0.08 -20.03
N HIS A 113 -12.57 -1.05 -19.36
CA HIS A 113 -13.46 -0.86 -18.22
C HIS A 113 -13.71 -2.18 -17.51
N LYS A 114 -13.99 -2.07 -16.21
CA LYS A 114 -14.53 -3.17 -15.41
C LYS A 114 -16.03 -3.32 -15.70
N ASN A 115 -16.53 -4.53 -15.52
CA ASN A 115 -17.96 -4.79 -15.62
C ASN A 115 -18.72 -4.17 -14.42
N VAL A 116 -20.03 -4.36 -14.31
CA VAL A 116 -20.79 -4.00 -13.11
C VAL A 116 -20.94 -5.22 -12.21
N LEU A 117 -20.55 -5.04 -10.95
CA LEU A 117 -20.65 -6.09 -9.94
C LEU A 117 -22.09 -6.52 -9.74
N SER A 118 -22.32 -7.82 -9.67
CA SER A 118 -23.62 -8.42 -9.41
C SER A 118 -24.73 -8.01 -10.38
N CYS A 119 -24.39 -7.81 -11.66
CA CYS A 119 -25.36 -7.48 -12.70
C CYS A 119 -25.85 -8.76 -13.40
N GLU A 120 -27.12 -9.13 -13.19
CA GLU A 120 -27.78 -10.27 -13.87
C GLU A 120 -28.28 -9.91 -15.28
N ASP A 121 -28.66 -8.64 -15.47
CA ASP A 121 -29.17 -8.11 -16.71
C ASP A 121 -28.04 -7.59 -17.59
N PHE A 122 -28.28 -7.57 -18.90
CA PHE A 122 -27.35 -6.97 -19.83
C PHE A 122 -27.42 -5.44 -19.74
N THR A 123 -26.30 -4.83 -19.36
CA THR A 123 -26.18 -3.38 -19.23
C THR A 123 -25.14 -2.82 -20.19
N TRP A 124 -25.39 -1.60 -20.69
CA TRP A 124 -24.44 -0.87 -21.52
C TRP A 124 -23.39 -0.17 -20.65
N LEU A 125 -22.12 -0.42 -20.95
CA LEU A 125 -20.97 0.19 -20.32
C LEU A 125 -20.12 0.90 -21.37
N GLN A 126 -19.55 2.03 -20.97
CA GLN A 126 -18.66 2.85 -21.76
C GLN A 126 -17.26 2.78 -21.15
N GLY A 127 -16.28 2.41 -21.96
CA GLY A 127 -14.87 2.36 -21.56
C GLY A 127 -14.17 3.70 -21.59
N SER A 128 -12.95 3.71 -21.05
CA SER A 128 -12.01 4.82 -21.17
C SER A 128 -11.72 5.17 -22.62
N VAL A 129 -11.46 6.45 -22.87
CA VAL A 129 -11.03 6.96 -24.18
C VAL A 129 -9.52 6.84 -24.26
N PHE A 130 -9.03 6.19 -25.30
CA PHE A 130 -7.61 6.14 -25.64
C PHE A 130 -7.38 7.24 -26.69
N SER A 131 -6.82 8.37 -26.26
CA SER A 131 -6.58 9.56 -27.09
C SER A 131 -5.30 9.44 -27.92
N GLU A 132 -5.10 10.38 -28.84
CA GLU A 132 -4.06 10.34 -29.87
C GLU A 132 -2.62 10.22 -29.36
N ASP A 133 -2.38 10.64 -28.12
CA ASP A 133 -1.12 10.62 -27.36
C ASP A 133 -0.90 9.31 -26.58
N HIS A 134 -1.90 8.45 -26.51
CA HIS A 134 -1.85 7.21 -25.73
C HIS A 134 -0.81 6.22 -26.27
N ASP A 135 -0.09 5.55 -25.36
CA ASP A 135 1.01 4.61 -25.66
C ASP A 135 0.62 3.53 -26.69
N LEU A 136 -0.63 3.05 -26.65
CA LEU A 136 -1.20 2.13 -27.63
C LEU A 136 -0.88 2.54 -29.07
N PHE A 137 -1.14 3.78 -29.47
CA PHE A 137 -0.92 4.24 -30.85
C PHE A 137 0.55 4.40 -31.22
N ARG A 138 1.44 4.52 -30.22
CA ARG A 138 2.89 4.59 -30.39
C ARG A 138 3.54 3.20 -30.54
N LEU A 139 2.78 2.14 -30.29
CA LEU A 139 3.24 0.75 -30.25
C LEU A 139 2.62 -0.13 -31.34
N VAL A 140 1.53 0.31 -31.95
CA VAL A 140 0.93 -0.37 -33.11
C VAL A 140 1.89 -0.27 -34.30
N GLU A 141 2.18 -1.41 -34.92
CA GLU A 141 2.99 -1.50 -36.13
C GLU A 141 2.14 -2.02 -37.31
N LYS A 142 2.69 -1.86 -38.52
CA LYS A 142 2.06 -2.37 -39.74
C LYS A 142 1.75 -3.86 -39.57
N ASN A 143 0.57 -4.26 -40.06
CA ASN A 143 -0.02 -5.59 -40.01
C ASN A 143 -0.65 -6.00 -38.67
N ASN A 144 -0.39 -5.26 -37.59
CA ASN A 144 -1.05 -5.53 -36.31
C ASN A 144 -2.56 -5.33 -36.41
N VAL A 145 -3.28 -5.93 -35.46
CA VAL A 145 -4.73 -5.73 -35.27
C VAL A 145 -5.01 -5.31 -33.84
N ILE A 146 -6.02 -4.47 -33.65
CA ILE A 146 -6.51 -4.11 -32.32
C ILE A 146 -7.68 -5.04 -31.99
N ALA A 147 -7.54 -5.83 -30.93
CA ALA A 147 -8.52 -6.82 -30.50
C ALA A 147 -9.16 -6.44 -29.16
N VAL A 148 -10.44 -6.79 -29.03
CA VAL A 148 -11.20 -6.69 -27.77
C VAL A 148 -11.27 -8.05 -27.11
N ARG A 149 -10.93 -8.10 -25.83
CA ARG A 149 -10.89 -9.33 -25.03
C ARG A 149 -11.78 -9.19 -23.81
N LEU A 150 -12.46 -10.28 -23.46
CA LEU A 150 -13.14 -10.46 -22.18
C LEU A 150 -12.14 -11.08 -21.22
N CYS A 151 -12.05 -10.58 -20.00
CA CYS A 151 -11.16 -11.09 -18.96
C CYS A 151 -11.96 -11.39 -17.69
N SER A 152 -11.59 -12.49 -17.03
CA SER A 152 -12.02 -12.81 -15.67
C SER A 152 -10.83 -13.30 -14.86
N ARG A 153 -10.91 -13.18 -13.53
CA ARG A 153 -9.89 -13.69 -12.61
C ARG A 153 -10.53 -14.17 -11.32
N PHE A 154 -9.90 -15.15 -10.68
CA PHE A 154 -10.34 -15.82 -9.45
C PHE A 154 -11.53 -16.75 -9.67
N GLN A 155 -11.56 -17.82 -8.87
CA GLN A 155 -12.58 -18.85 -8.99
C GLN A 155 -13.98 -18.25 -8.82
N GLY A 156 -14.88 -18.58 -9.76
CA GLY A 156 -16.30 -18.19 -9.70
C GLY A 156 -16.66 -16.92 -10.47
N TRP A 157 -15.69 -16.10 -10.87
CA TRP A 157 -15.92 -14.91 -11.69
C TRP A 157 -16.19 -15.26 -13.14
N LYS A 158 -17.28 -14.70 -13.71
CA LYS A 158 -17.70 -14.98 -15.09
C LYS A 158 -18.24 -13.74 -15.78
N LEU A 159 -17.70 -13.45 -16.95
CA LEU A 159 -18.15 -12.33 -17.78
C LEU A 159 -18.87 -12.86 -19.01
N THR A 160 -20.03 -12.28 -19.34
CA THR A 160 -20.75 -12.56 -20.58
C THR A 160 -21.03 -11.27 -21.34
N ALA A 161 -20.57 -11.18 -22.59
CA ALA A 161 -20.78 -10.03 -23.45
C ALA A 161 -21.67 -10.38 -24.65
N LYS A 162 -22.68 -9.55 -24.90
CA LYS A 162 -23.69 -9.77 -25.95
C LYS A 162 -23.43 -8.93 -27.20
N ARG A 163 -23.21 -7.62 -27.05
CA ARG A 163 -22.90 -6.69 -28.14
C ARG A 163 -21.76 -5.75 -27.75
N GLY A 164 -20.87 -5.45 -28.67
CA GLY A 164 -19.72 -4.59 -28.44
C GLY A 164 -19.42 -3.73 -29.65
N TYR A 165 -19.01 -2.50 -29.40
CA TYR A 165 -18.63 -1.52 -30.41
C TYR A 165 -17.30 -0.92 -30.02
N LEU A 166 -16.25 -1.18 -30.80
CA LEU A 166 -15.01 -0.41 -30.72
C LEU A 166 -15.15 0.76 -31.68
N VAL A 167 -15.40 1.94 -31.13
CA VAL A 167 -15.47 3.19 -31.87
C VAL A 167 -14.05 3.67 -32.14
N VAL A 168 -13.73 3.87 -33.41
CA VAL A 168 -12.42 4.34 -33.89
C VAL A 168 -12.63 5.67 -34.60
N GLU A 169 -11.92 6.69 -34.17
CA GLU A 169 -11.90 8.00 -34.82
C GLU A 169 -10.68 8.11 -35.72
N LEU A 170 -10.95 8.34 -37.01
CA LEU A 170 -9.92 8.60 -38.02
C LEU A 170 -9.88 10.10 -38.31
N GLY A 171 -8.69 10.68 -38.30
CA GLY A 171 -8.47 12.09 -38.58
C GLY A 171 -7.25 12.32 -39.47
N ALA A 172 -6.71 13.54 -39.38
CA ALA A 172 -5.47 13.91 -40.07
C ALA A 172 -4.29 13.04 -39.61
N PRO A 173 -3.32 12.71 -40.50
CA PRO A 173 -2.14 11.95 -40.14
C PRO A 173 -1.30 12.61 -39.05
N ILE A 174 -0.89 11.82 -38.06
CA ILE A 174 -0.02 12.21 -36.93
C ILE A 174 1.23 11.32 -36.95
N GLU A 175 2.40 11.95 -36.90
CA GLU A 175 3.66 11.25 -36.64
C GLU A 175 3.85 11.02 -35.14
N ARG A 176 4.25 9.80 -34.77
CA ARG A 176 4.40 9.38 -33.38
C ARG A 176 5.77 8.78 -33.16
N GLU A 177 6.40 9.17 -32.06
CA GLU A 177 7.63 8.52 -31.61
C GLU A 177 7.33 7.15 -31.01
N SER A 178 8.09 6.14 -31.43
CA SER A 178 8.00 4.79 -30.88
C SER A 178 8.41 4.74 -29.42
N LEU A 179 7.73 3.92 -28.64
CA LEU A 179 8.11 3.61 -27.25
C LEU A 179 9.00 2.37 -27.19
N ASN A 180 9.97 2.41 -26.26
CA ASN A 180 10.82 1.27 -25.89
C ASN A 180 10.55 0.95 -24.41
N PHE A 181 9.98 -0.22 -24.15
CA PHE A 181 9.71 -0.66 -22.77
C PHE A 181 10.89 -1.40 -22.14
N GLY A 182 11.87 -1.84 -22.93
CA GLY A 182 12.96 -2.70 -22.45
C GLY A 182 13.70 -2.14 -21.25
N SER A 183 13.98 -0.83 -21.21
CA SER A 183 14.62 -0.21 -20.05
C SER A 183 13.74 -0.21 -18.79
N ILE A 184 12.43 -0.07 -18.94
CA ILE A 184 11.46 -0.11 -17.84
C ILE A 184 11.29 -1.55 -17.36
N ALA A 185 11.08 -2.50 -18.27
CA ALA A 185 10.92 -3.92 -17.97
C ALA A 185 12.14 -4.47 -17.21
N ALA A 186 13.36 -4.19 -17.72
CA ALA A 186 14.60 -4.60 -17.07
C ALA A 186 14.74 -4.01 -15.65
N LYS A 187 14.32 -2.76 -15.45
CA LYS A 187 14.34 -2.12 -14.13
C LYS A 187 13.35 -2.77 -13.15
N VAL A 188 12.14 -3.10 -13.61
CA VAL A 188 11.13 -3.80 -12.80
C VAL A 188 11.62 -5.20 -12.42
N LEU A 189 12.16 -5.96 -13.38
CA LEU A 189 12.73 -7.28 -13.12
C LEU A 189 13.87 -7.22 -12.12
N GLY A 190 14.84 -6.31 -12.30
CA GLY A 190 15.94 -6.15 -11.36
C GLY A 190 15.48 -5.73 -9.96
N THR A 191 14.45 -4.89 -9.86
CA THR A 191 13.83 -4.54 -8.57
C THR A 191 13.22 -5.78 -7.92
N GLN A 192 12.53 -6.61 -8.70
CA GLN A 192 11.87 -7.80 -8.20
C GLN A 192 12.86 -8.87 -7.73
N GLU A 193 13.92 -9.11 -8.48
CA GLU A 193 14.99 -10.03 -8.08
C GLU A 193 15.61 -9.61 -6.76
N ALA A 194 15.91 -8.32 -6.61
CA ALA A 194 16.45 -7.78 -5.38
C ALA A 194 15.47 -7.89 -4.19
N LEU A 195 14.18 -7.63 -4.41
CA LEU A 195 13.13 -7.85 -3.40
C LEU A 195 13.02 -9.31 -2.98
N ASN A 196 13.03 -10.22 -3.95
CA ASN A 196 12.97 -11.66 -3.71
C ASN A 196 14.17 -12.13 -2.87
N ASP A 197 15.38 -11.69 -3.20
CA ASP A 197 16.58 -12.07 -2.45
C ASP A 197 16.57 -11.54 -1.03
N ILE A 198 16.07 -10.33 -0.81
CA ILE A 198 15.88 -9.78 0.54
C ILE A 198 14.82 -10.56 1.31
N ASN A 199 13.69 -10.89 0.68
CA ASN A 199 12.66 -11.67 1.32
C ASN A 199 13.15 -13.08 1.69
N LYS A 200 14.02 -13.72 0.88
CA LYS A 200 14.69 -14.99 1.25
C LYS A 200 15.50 -14.87 2.53
N VAL A 201 16.23 -13.75 2.69
CA VAL A 201 17.08 -13.50 3.86
C VAL A 201 16.24 -13.19 5.09
N MET A 202 15.21 -12.35 4.95
CA MET A 202 14.33 -11.93 6.04
C MET A 202 13.42 -13.07 6.51
N PHE A 203 12.97 -13.92 5.58
CA PHE A 203 11.96 -14.93 5.81
C PHE A 203 12.39 -16.29 5.20
N PRO A 204 13.44 -16.92 5.74
CA PRO A 204 14.02 -18.13 5.16
C PRO A 204 13.08 -19.35 5.18
N THR A 205 11.98 -19.28 5.95
CA THR A 205 10.96 -20.33 6.09
C THR A 205 9.70 -20.09 5.25
N LEU A 206 9.66 -19.03 4.43
CA LEU A 206 8.58 -18.81 3.46
C LEU A 206 8.78 -19.73 2.25
N GLU A 207 7.92 -20.74 2.08
CA GLU A 207 7.93 -21.64 0.91
C GLU A 207 7.59 -20.90 -0.40
N GLN A 208 6.80 -19.82 -0.32
CA GLN A 208 6.51 -18.93 -1.43
C GLN A 208 6.74 -17.48 -1.01
N LEU A 209 7.71 -16.83 -1.64
CA LEU A 209 7.97 -15.41 -1.41
C LEU A 209 6.99 -14.58 -2.24
N PRO A 210 6.58 -13.40 -1.74
CA PRO A 210 5.79 -12.48 -2.54
C PRO A 210 6.56 -12.13 -3.81
N SER A 211 6.07 -12.60 -4.96
CA SER A 211 6.58 -12.20 -6.26
C SER A 211 5.74 -11.07 -6.85
N VAL A 212 6.36 -10.21 -7.65
CA VAL A 212 5.63 -9.28 -8.52
C VAL A 212 4.75 -10.13 -9.46
N PRO A 213 3.42 -9.92 -9.46
CA PRO A 213 2.54 -10.67 -10.35
C PRO A 213 2.88 -10.40 -11.82
N ASP A 214 2.78 -11.41 -12.68
CA ASP A 214 2.98 -11.28 -14.14
C ASP A 214 2.13 -10.16 -14.76
N SER A 215 1.00 -9.82 -14.12
CA SER A 215 0.13 -8.72 -14.52
C SER A 215 0.81 -7.34 -14.48
N LEU A 216 1.93 -7.19 -13.77
CA LEU A 216 2.75 -5.96 -13.80
C LEU A 216 3.50 -5.78 -15.12
N PHE A 217 3.71 -6.85 -15.91
CA PHE A 217 4.32 -6.81 -17.24
C PHE A 217 3.30 -6.62 -18.36
N LYS A 218 2.20 -5.91 -18.06
CA LYS A 218 1.22 -5.43 -19.04
C LYS A 218 1.45 -3.95 -19.32
N ALA A 219 1.26 -3.54 -20.57
CA ALA A 219 1.39 -2.14 -20.97
C ALA A 219 0.44 -1.21 -20.18
N ASP A 220 -0.71 -1.70 -19.73
CA ASP A 220 -1.62 -1.00 -18.80
C ASP A 220 -0.92 -0.50 -17.53
N MET A 221 -0.09 -1.35 -16.92
CA MET A 221 0.63 -1.03 -15.68
C MET A 221 1.84 -0.14 -15.92
N LEU A 222 2.32 -0.06 -17.16
CA LEU A 222 3.47 0.73 -17.57
C LEU A 222 3.09 2.03 -18.29
N SER A 223 1.80 2.39 -18.28
CA SER A 223 1.32 3.58 -18.97
C SER A 223 2.11 4.82 -18.55
N THR A 224 2.65 5.52 -19.54
CA THR A 224 3.44 6.74 -19.31
C THR A 224 2.56 7.97 -19.07
N ALA A 225 1.24 7.86 -19.23
CA ALA A 225 0.31 8.97 -19.05
C ALA A 225 0.44 9.64 -17.67
N SER A 226 0.65 8.82 -16.62
CA SER A 226 0.85 9.28 -15.23
C SER A 226 2.32 9.46 -14.84
N ALA A 227 3.27 9.25 -15.76
CA ALA A 227 4.70 9.45 -15.49
C ALA A 227 5.04 10.92 -15.18
N ASN A 228 4.25 11.84 -15.73
CA ASN A 228 4.40 13.29 -15.54
C ASN A 228 3.68 13.83 -14.29
N ASP A 229 2.91 13.01 -13.57
CA ASP A 229 2.27 13.43 -12.33
C ASP A 229 3.30 13.76 -11.24
N ARG A 230 2.92 14.60 -10.25
CA ARG A 230 3.78 14.92 -9.11
C ARG A 230 4.32 13.64 -8.47
N PRO A 231 5.59 13.50 -8.08
CA PRO A 231 6.06 12.26 -7.46
C PRO A 231 5.24 11.87 -6.23
N LEU A 232 5.01 10.57 -6.06
CA LEU A 232 4.30 10.01 -4.91
C LEU A 232 5.06 10.29 -3.61
N ARG A 233 4.29 10.44 -2.54
CA ARG A 233 4.79 10.61 -1.17
C ARG A 233 4.16 9.53 -0.30
N VAL A 234 5.01 8.80 0.40
CA VAL A 234 4.64 7.55 1.04
C VAL A 234 5.16 7.55 2.48
N LEU A 235 4.31 7.20 3.44
CA LEU A 235 4.63 7.20 4.87
C LEU A 235 4.53 5.76 5.44
N SER A 236 5.59 5.31 6.11
CA SER A 236 5.65 4.03 6.83
C SER A 236 5.78 4.28 8.33
N LEU A 237 4.91 3.68 9.13
CA LEU A 237 4.90 3.81 10.59
C LEU A 237 5.11 2.45 11.26
N ASP A 238 6.16 2.34 12.06
CA ASP A 238 6.48 1.10 12.76
C ASP A 238 5.52 0.83 13.93
N GLY A 239 5.44 -0.44 14.33
CA GLY A 239 4.81 -0.85 15.58
C GLY A 239 5.70 -0.62 16.80
N GLY A 240 5.09 -0.38 17.96
CA GLY A 240 5.86 -0.14 19.19
C GLY A 240 5.10 0.31 20.45
N GLY A 241 3.81 0.00 20.59
CA GLY A 241 3.05 0.30 21.81
C GLY A 241 3.05 1.79 22.17
N VAL A 242 3.22 2.12 23.45
CA VAL A 242 3.19 3.52 23.92
C VAL A 242 4.20 4.44 23.22
N ARG A 243 5.27 3.86 22.65
CA ARG A 243 6.33 4.58 21.95
C ARG A 243 5.90 5.19 20.61
N GLY A 244 4.72 4.85 20.09
CA GLY A 244 4.14 5.52 18.92
C GLY A 244 3.96 7.03 19.09
N LEU A 245 3.91 7.53 20.33
CA LEU A 245 3.92 8.96 20.61
C LEU A 245 5.18 9.65 20.05
N ALA A 246 6.35 9.01 20.16
CA ALA A 246 7.58 9.54 19.58
C ALA A 246 7.48 9.68 18.06
N SER A 247 6.92 8.68 17.38
CA SER A 247 6.71 8.70 15.93
C SER A 247 5.78 9.85 15.52
N LEU A 248 4.72 10.11 16.29
CA LEU A 248 3.82 11.24 16.07
C LEU A 248 4.50 12.60 16.30
N MET A 249 5.35 12.73 17.32
CA MET A 249 6.10 13.97 17.58
C MET A 249 7.10 14.26 16.46
N ILE A 250 7.81 13.25 15.98
CA ILE A 250 8.69 13.36 14.81
C ILE A 250 7.89 13.76 13.57
N LEU A 251 6.78 13.06 13.29
CA LEU A 251 5.94 13.37 12.14
C LEU A 251 5.41 14.80 12.21
N LYS A 252 5.01 15.27 13.41
CA LYS A 252 4.59 16.65 13.62
C LYS A 252 5.69 17.62 13.22
N LYS A 253 6.92 17.41 13.68
CA LYS A 253 8.06 18.27 13.34
C LYS A 253 8.35 18.27 11.83
N VAL A 254 8.29 17.10 11.19
CA VAL A 254 8.44 16.95 9.74
C VAL A 254 7.35 17.72 8.98
N MET A 255 6.10 17.53 9.37
CA MET A 255 4.93 18.17 8.75
C MET A 255 4.92 19.69 8.94
N ASP A 256 5.19 20.18 10.16
CA ASP A 256 5.22 21.61 10.48
C ASP A 256 6.28 22.34 9.66
N GLN A 257 7.44 21.70 9.41
CA GLN A 257 8.50 22.28 8.58
C GLN A 257 8.23 22.15 7.07
N SER A 258 7.72 21.00 6.64
CA SER A 258 7.67 20.67 5.20
C SER A 258 6.36 21.08 4.54
N CYS A 259 5.25 21.02 5.27
CA CYS A 259 3.89 21.19 4.77
C CYS A 259 2.98 21.81 5.86
N PRO A 260 3.29 23.04 6.32
CA PRO A 260 2.58 23.67 7.44
C PRO A 260 1.08 23.79 7.17
N GLY A 261 0.27 23.44 8.18
CA GLY A 261 -1.20 23.52 8.12
C GLY A 261 -1.89 22.42 7.31
N LYS A 262 -1.14 21.52 6.67
CA LYS A 262 -1.71 20.36 5.96
C LYS A 262 -1.89 19.16 6.87
N LYS A 263 -2.97 18.41 6.65
CA LYS A 263 -3.15 17.08 7.23
C LYS A 263 -2.27 16.06 6.50
N PRO A 264 -1.83 14.97 7.16
CA PRO A 264 -1.06 13.93 6.48
C PRO A 264 -1.77 13.31 5.27
N CYS A 265 -3.10 13.12 5.32
CA CYS A 265 -3.86 12.62 4.17
C CYS A 265 -3.82 13.54 2.94
N GLU A 266 -3.56 14.84 3.12
CA GLU A 266 -3.38 15.79 2.01
C GLU A 266 -1.96 15.77 1.42
N VAL A 267 -0.99 15.23 2.16
CA VAL A 267 0.43 15.22 1.77
C VAL A 267 0.86 13.88 1.22
N PHE A 268 0.42 12.79 1.85
CA PHE A 268 0.82 11.43 1.49
C PHE A 268 -0.22 10.75 0.61
N ASP A 269 0.24 10.15 -0.48
CA ASP A 269 -0.60 9.34 -1.37
C ASP A 269 -0.93 7.98 -0.75
N MET A 270 -0.04 7.47 0.10
CA MET A 270 -0.22 6.21 0.81
C MET A 270 0.45 6.24 2.20
N ILE A 271 -0.26 5.74 3.21
CA ILE A 271 0.24 5.56 4.58
C ILE A 271 0.10 4.07 4.96
N GLY A 272 1.22 3.45 5.32
CA GLY A 272 1.28 2.08 5.83
C GLY A 272 1.67 2.04 7.29
N GLY A 273 1.10 1.13 8.07
CA GLY A 273 1.45 0.98 9.47
C GLY A 273 1.27 -0.43 10.04
N THR A 274 2.03 -0.73 11.09
CA THR A 274 1.94 -1.98 11.85
C THR A 274 1.65 -1.69 13.32
N SER A 275 0.81 -2.49 14.00
CA SER A 275 0.49 -2.30 15.42
C SER A 275 -0.03 -0.88 15.71
N THR A 276 0.47 -0.25 16.79
CA THR A 276 0.31 1.18 17.04
C THR A 276 0.51 2.05 15.81
N GLY A 277 1.54 1.79 14.98
CA GLY A 277 1.77 2.52 13.74
C GLY A 277 0.62 2.35 12.74
N GLY A 278 -0.01 1.19 12.71
CA GLY A 278 -1.24 0.90 11.95
C GLY A 278 -2.43 1.68 12.48
N PHE A 279 -2.62 1.74 13.79
CA PHE A 279 -3.67 2.58 14.39
C PHE A 279 -3.45 4.07 14.10
N ILE A 280 -2.21 4.54 14.17
CA ILE A 280 -1.85 5.92 13.78
C ILE A 280 -2.11 6.14 12.28
N ALA A 281 -1.76 5.20 11.41
CA ALA A 281 -2.04 5.29 9.98
C ALA A 281 -3.55 5.44 9.71
N ILE A 282 -4.38 4.69 10.43
CA ILE A 282 -5.84 4.82 10.38
C ILE A 282 -6.30 6.21 10.83
N MET A 283 -5.80 6.70 11.96
CA MET A 283 -6.16 8.04 12.45
C MET A 283 -5.78 9.15 11.46
N LEU A 284 -4.58 9.10 10.91
CA LEU A 284 -4.04 10.15 10.04
C LEU A 284 -4.61 10.12 8.61
N GLY A 285 -4.80 8.91 8.06
CA GLY A 285 -5.24 8.74 6.68
C GLY A 285 -6.75 8.54 6.58
N ARG A 286 -7.30 7.54 7.29
CA ARG A 286 -8.69 7.09 7.13
C ARG A 286 -9.70 7.89 7.93
N LEU A 287 -9.30 8.42 9.09
CA LEU A 287 -10.08 9.37 9.91
C LEU A 287 -9.67 10.83 9.64
N GLU A 288 -8.72 11.06 8.71
CA GLU A 288 -8.27 12.38 8.25
C GLU A 288 -7.92 13.35 9.39
N MET A 289 -7.29 12.85 10.46
CA MET A 289 -6.93 13.68 11.60
C MET A 289 -5.67 14.49 11.32
N SER A 290 -5.60 15.70 11.90
CA SER A 290 -4.33 16.43 11.97
C SER A 290 -3.35 15.67 12.89
N VAL A 291 -2.05 15.91 12.74
CA VAL A 291 -1.05 15.27 13.62
C VAL A 291 -1.29 15.67 15.09
N ASN A 292 -1.73 16.90 15.35
CA ASN A 292 -2.04 17.37 16.71
C ASN A 292 -3.24 16.63 17.31
N ASP A 293 -4.32 16.47 16.55
CA ASP A 293 -5.51 15.73 17.01
C ASP A 293 -5.19 14.25 17.24
N CYS A 294 -4.33 13.70 16.38
CA CYS A 294 -3.84 12.33 16.49
C CYS A 294 -3.02 12.15 17.76
N ILE A 295 -2.09 13.07 18.08
CA ILE A 295 -1.36 13.06 19.36
C ILE A 295 -2.31 13.10 20.55
N ALA A 296 -3.27 14.03 20.56
CA ALA A 296 -4.22 14.18 21.66
C ALA A 296 -5.06 12.90 21.86
N SER A 297 -5.56 12.33 20.76
CA SER A 297 -6.35 11.10 20.78
C SER A 297 -5.52 9.89 21.17
N TYR A 298 -4.26 9.83 20.73
CA TYR A 298 -3.34 8.75 21.07
C TYR A 298 -2.95 8.76 22.55
N VAL A 299 -2.69 9.94 23.13
CA VAL A 299 -2.43 10.08 24.57
C VAL A 299 -3.65 9.67 25.39
N LYS A 300 -4.85 10.11 24.99
CA LYS A 300 -6.12 9.68 25.62
C LYS A 300 -6.31 8.17 25.54
N PHE A 301 -6.06 7.59 24.36
CA PHE A 301 -6.14 6.16 24.11
C PHE A 301 -5.20 5.37 25.03
N MET A 302 -3.91 5.75 25.10
CA MET A 302 -2.93 5.07 25.96
C MET A 302 -3.33 5.12 27.44
N GLY A 303 -3.80 6.28 27.92
CA GLY A 303 -4.24 6.41 29.32
C GLY A 303 -5.48 5.58 29.69
N GLN A 304 -6.30 5.21 28.71
CA GLN A 304 -7.49 4.36 28.91
C GLN A 304 -7.18 2.87 28.75
N VAL A 305 -6.30 2.53 27.82
CA VAL A 305 -5.96 1.14 27.47
C VAL A 305 -4.96 0.53 28.48
N PHE A 306 -4.07 1.34 29.04
CA PHE A 306 -3.05 0.92 30.00
C PHE A 306 -3.17 1.69 31.33
N PRO A 307 -4.27 1.53 32.09
CA PRO A 307 -4.45 2.26 33.35
C PRO A 307 -3.35 1.92 34.35
N GLN A 308 -2.73 2.94 34.94
CA GLN A 308 -1.64 2.78 35.92
C GLN A 308 -2.06 1.84 37.04
N VAL A 309 -1.22 0.83 37.34
CA VAL A 309 -1.32 0.09 38.60
C VAL A 309 -0.92 1.05 39.71
N GLN A 310 -1.90 1.66 40.38
CA GLN A 310 -1.62 2.38 41.62
C GLN A 310 -1.09 1.37 42.63
N GLU A 311 0.17 1.52 43.03
CA GLU A 311 0.68 0.92 44.26
C GLU A 311 -0.26 1.32 45.40
N VAL A 312 -1.04 0.36 45.90
CA VAL A 312 -1.73 0.51 47.17
C VAL A 312 -0.65 0.59 48.23
N LYS A 313 -0.28 1.80 48.65
CA LYS A 313 0.44 2.03 49.90
C LYS A 313 -0.49 1.61 51.03
N SER A 314 -0.46 0.33 51.37
CA SER A 314 -1.12 -0.20 52.56
C SER A 314 -0.47 0.44 53.78
N PHE A 315 -1.20 1.38 54.37
CA PHE A 315 -0.94 1.97 55.67
C PHE A 315 -1.28 0.94 56.76
N ALA A 316 -0.37 -0.01 57.04
CA ALA A 316 -0.46 -0.88 58.20
C ALA A 316 0.92 -1.08 58.81
N GLY A 317 1.11 -0.56 60.02
CA GLY A 317 2.39 -0.52 60.71
C GLY A 317 2.89 -1.87 61.21
N LEU A 318 4.22 -1.98 61.23
CA LEU A 318 5.02 -2.33 62.41
C LEU A 318 4.74 -3.69 63.08
N VAL A 319 5.17 -4.81 62.47
CA VAL A 319 5.79 -5.97 63.19
C VAL A 319 6.72 -6.78 62.25
N GLY A 320 8.02 -6.79 62.56
CA GLY A 320 8.94 -7.95 62.61
C GLY A 320 9.12 -8.91 61.41
N HIS A 321 10.32 -8.82 60.80
CA HIS A 321 11.21 -9.86 60.25
C HIS A 321 10.66 -11.15 59.57
N PHE A 322 11.28 -11.49 58.42
CA PHE A 322 11.29 -12.75 57.64
C PHE A 322 10.39 -12.83 56.38
N TRP A 323 10.90 -12.36 55.21
CA TRP A 323 11.06 -13.16 53.97
C TRP A 323 11.89 -12.40 52.91
N PRO A 324 12.80 -13.04 52.13
CA PRO A 324 13.57 -12.39 51.06
C PRO A 324 12.70 -12.09 49.83
N SER A 325 13.12 -11.08 49.07
CA SER A 325 12.63 -10.65 47.76
C SER A 325 12.08 -11.78 46.89
N LEU A 326 10.77 -11.77 46.66
CA LEU A 326 10.11 -12.57 45.63
C LEU A 326 9.20 -11.64 44.81
N GLY A 327 9.38 -11.72 43.50
CA GLY A 327 9.08 -10.69 42.53
C GLY A 327 7.62 -10.28 42.41
N THR A 328 7.45 -9.14 41.75
CA THR A 328 6.20 -8.63 41.21
C THR A 328 5.48 -9.75 40.46
N VAL A 329 4.51 -10.38 41.12
CA VAL A 329 3.57 -11.30 40.49
C VAL A 329 2.64 -10.45 39.63
N VAL A 330 3.00 -10.31 38.35
CA VAL A 330 2.09 -9.84 37.31
C VAL A 330 0.90 -10.80 37.32
N LYS A 331 -0.28 -10.32 37.74
CA LYS A 331 -1.54 -11.07 37.64
C LYS A 331 -1.89 -11.22 36.15
N VAL A 332 -1.38 -12.26 35.52
CA VAL A 332 -1.96 -12.81 34.30
C VAL A 332 -3.35 -13.32 34.71
N GLY A 333 -4.41 -12.77 34.12
CA GLY A 333 -5.77 -13.19 34.42
C GLY A 333 -5.95 -14.70 34.15
N VAL A 334 -6.96 -15.30 34.78
CA VAL A 334 -7.29 -16.75 34.67
C VAL A 334 -7.53 -17.21 33.21
N ASN A 335 -7.64 -16.26 32.26
CA ASN A 335 -7.83 -16.48 30.82
C ASN A 335 -6.61 -16.13 29.92
N GLY A 336 -5.46 -15.72 30.49
CA GLY A 336 -4.23 -15.47 29.71
C GLY A 336 -4.06 -14.08 29.06
N GLU A 337 -4.86 -13.08 29.43
CA GLU A 337 -4.79 -11.68 28.92
C GLU A 337 -4.22 -10.72 30.00
N LYS A 338 -3.39 -9.73 29.60
CA LYS A 338 -2.89 -8.63 30.47
C LYS A 338 -3.90 -7.48 30.57
N TRP A 339 -4.66 -7.18 29.51
CA TRP A 339 -5.63 -6.07 29.46
C TRP A 339 -6.96 -6.47 28.78
N ASP A 340 -8.06 -5.84 29.18
CA ASP A 340 -9.41 -6.15 28.68
C ASP A 340 -9.61 -5.63 27.24
N HIS A 341 -9.75 -6.56 26.28
CA HIS A 341 -10.00 -6.24 24.88
C HIS A 341 -11.27 -5.42 24.63
N SER A 342 -12.25 -5.47 25.54
CA SER A 342 -13.47 -4.66 25.44
C SER A 342 -13.20 -3.16 25.62
N VAL A 343 -12.14 -2.80 26.35
CA VAL A 343 -11.69 -1.40 26.50
C VAL A 343 -11.09 -0.91 25.21
N LEU A 344 -10.16 -1.67 24.62
CA LEU A 344 -9.53 -1.33 23.34
C LEU A 344 -10.59 -1.14 22.22
N GLU A 345 -11.52 -2.10 22.10
CA GLU A 345 -12.61 -2.01 21.13
C GLU A 345 -13.49 -0.79 21.37
N LYS A 346 -13.88 -0.54 22.63
CA LYS A 346 -14.72 0.61 22.98
C LYS A 346 -14.05 1.93 22.62
N VAL A 347 -12.77 2.11 22.95
CA VAL A 347 -12.05 3.35 22.65
C VAL A 347 -11.95 3.59 21.13
N ILE A 348 -11.66 2.54 20.36
CA ILE A 348 -11.64 2.63 18.89
C ILE A 348 -13.03 3.00 18.35
N LYS A 349 -14.09 2.33 18.82
CA LYS A 349 -15.48 2.60 18.40
C LYS A 349 -15.91 4.03 18.78
N ASP A 350 -15.57 4.51 19.96
CA ASP A 350 -15.89 5.87 20.40
C ASP A 350 -15.15 6.93 19.57
N LEU A 351 -13.88 6.69 19.22
CA LEU A 351 -13.13 7.56 18.31
C LEU A 351 -13.80 7.62 16.92
N ILE A 352 -14.23 6.48 16.38
CA ILE A 352 -14.93 6.43 15.08
C ILE A 352 -16.25 7.19 15.14
N ARG A 353 -17.04 7.02 16.22
CA ARG A 353 -18.28 7.81 16.43
C ARG A 353 -18.00 9.30 16.46
N GLU A 354 -16.98 9.72 17.21
CA GLU A 354 -16.60 11.12 17.34
C GLU A 354 -16.17 11.74 16.00
N LYS A 355 -15.40 11.01 15.19
CA LYS A 355 -14.81 11.54 13.95
C LYS A 355 -15.71 11.42 12.72
N LEU A 356 -16.45 10.33 12.59
CA LEU A 356 -17.27 10.08 11.39
C LEU A 356 -18.77 10.35 11.62
N ASN A 357 -19.21 10.50 12.87
CA ASN A 357 -20.63 10.61 13.22
C ASN A 357 -21.48 9.46 12.63
N GLN A 358 -20.92 8.25 12.65
CA GLN A 358 -21.51 7.02 12.12
C GLN A 358 -21.42 5.90 13.16
N ASP A 359 -22.30 4.92 13.04
CA ASP A 359 -22.21 3.71 13.87
C ASP A 359 -20.97 2.90 13.44
N PRO A 360 -19.97 2.68 14.33
CA PRO A 360 -18.73 1.98 13.97
C PRO A 360 -18.96 0.61 13.37
N ASP A 361 -20.04 -0.08 13.76
CA ASP A 361 -20.38 -1.40 13.24
C ASP A 361 -20.89 -1.39 11.79
N SER A 362 -21.16 -0.20 11.24
CA SER A 362 -21.56 0.02 9.84
C SER A 362 -20.45 0.61 8.97
N VAL A 363 -19.31 1.01 9.56
CA VAL A 363 -18.23 1.70 8.82
C VAL A 363 -17.24 0.69 8.23
N PRO A 364 -17.19 0.52 6.89
CA PRO A 364 -16.19 -0.31 6.25
C PRO A 364 -14.81 0.34 6.36
N PHE A 365 -13.76 -0.50 6.47
CA PHE A 365 -12.40 0.04 6.40
C PHE A 365 -12.12 0.62 5.01
N ARG A 366 -12.59 -0.06 3.95
CA ARG A 366 -12.53 0.41 2.56
C ARG A 366 -13.39 1.65 2.35
N ASP A 367 -12.81 2.67 1.71
CA ASP A 367 -13.46 3.98 1.48
C ASP A 367 -13.15 4.54 0.09
N GLU A 368 -13.53 3.81 -0.96
CA GLU A 368 -13.28 4.23 -2.34
C GLU A 368 -14.22 5.34 -2.82
N ASN A 369 -15.28 5.62 -2.07
CA ASN A 369 -16.27 6.63 -2.42
C ASN A 369 -15.88 8.04 -1.96
N ASN A 370 -14.85 8.17 -1.12
CA ASN A 370 -14.34 9.48 -0.69
C ASN A 370 -13.37 10.04 -1.75
N THR A 371 -13.77 11.12 -2.42
CA THR A 371 -13.11 11.59 -3.64
C THR A 371 -12.00 12.64 -3.43
N ASN A 372 -11.71 13.15 -2.21
CA ASN A 372 -10.63 14.14 -2.09
C ASN A 372 -10.08 14.43 -0.66
N PRO A 373 -8.75 14.31 -0.44
CA PRO A 373 -7.81 13.40 -1.09
C PRO A 373 -7.87 12.01 -0.42
N PRO A 374 -8.15 10.91 -1.16
CA PRO A 374 -8.16 9.58 -0.57
C PRO A 374 -6.73 9.10 -0.41
N CYS A 375 -6.09 9.53 0.68
CA CYS A 375 -4.88 8.93 1.16
C CYS A 375 -5.12 7.42 1.34
N LYS A 376 -4.36 6.60 0.60
CA LYS A 376 -4.51 5.15 0.66
C LYS A 376 -3.88 4.63 1.95
N VAL A 377 -4.68 4.07 2.84
CA VAL A 377 -4.21 3.46 4.09
C VAL A 377 -4.19 1.94 3.96
N PHE A 378 -3.10 1.31 4.37
CA PHE A 378 -3.09 -0.12 4.68
C PHE A 378 -2.47 -0.38 6.05
N VAL A 379 -2.88 -1.47 6.69
CA VAL A 379 -2.32 -1.94 7.96
C VAL A 379 -2.02 -3.44 7.91
N THR A 380 -1.03 -3.87 8.68
CA THR A 380 -0.64 -5.29 8.75
C THR A 380 -1.28 -5.99 9.95
N ALA A 381 -1.68 -7.24 9.77
CA ALA A 381 -2.10 -8.15 10.83
C ALA A 381 -1.58 -9.57 10.53
N VAL A 382 -1.48 -10.46 11.51
CA VAL A 382 -1.05 -11.86 11.30
C VAL A 382 -2.23 -12.78 11.60
N ALA A 383 -2.56 -13.68 10.66
CA ALA A 383 -3.51 -14.76 10.92
C ALA A 383 -2.82 -15.85 11.76
N SER A 384 -3.43 -16.28 12.87
CA SER A 384 -2.82 -17.26 13.79
C SER A 384 -3.05 -18.72 13.37
N HIS A 385 -4.07 -18.98 12.55
CA HIS A 385 -4.42 -20.30 12.04
C HIS A 385 -4.88 -20.19 10.59
N GLY A 386 -3.93 -20.18 9.66
CA GLY A 386 -4.17 -20.33 8.23
C GLY A 386 -2.96 -20.96 7.54
N SER A 387 -3.13 -21.41 6.30
CA SER A 387 -2.00 -21.81 5.42
C SER A 387 -0.99 -20.67 5.21
N ASN A 388 -1.34 -19.43 5.58
CA ASN A 388 -0.56 -18.20 5.44
C ASN A 388 0.02 -17.68 6.77
N ASN A 389 0.37 -18.53 7.73
CA ASN A 389 1.08 -18.10 8.95
C ASN A 389 2.50 -17.53 8.68
N HIS A 390 2.91 -17.39 7.43
CA HIS A 390 4.26 -17.01 7.02
C HIS A 390 4.35 -15.56 6.46
N ALA A 391 3.22 -14.88 6.24
CA ALA A 391 3.17 -13.48 5.77
C ALA A 391 2.02 -12.69 6.42
N PRO A 392 2.16 -11.36 6.59
CA PRO A 392 1.10 -10.53 7.15
C PRO A 392 -0.07 -10.39 6.17
N VAL A 393 -1.28 -10.44 6.71
CA VAL A 393 -2.51 -10.04 6.03
C VAL A 393 -2.52 -8.52 5.92
N LEU A 394 -2.68 -8.03 4.69
CA LEU A 394 -2.74 -6.61 4.38
C LEU A 394 -4.19 -6.14 4.31
N LEU A 395 -4.62 -5.42 5.35
CA LEU A 395 -5.93 -4.80 5.43
C LEU A 395 -5.85 -3.43 4.77
N ARG A 396 -6.79 -3.09 3.88
CA ARG A 396 -6.70 -1.90 3.02
C ARG A 396 -7.96 -1.06 3.06
N SER A 397 -7.77 0.25 2.96
CA SER A 397 -8.84 1.24 2.73
C SER A 397 -9.22 1.41 1.25
N TYR A 398 -8.56 0.69 0.35
CA TYR A 398 -8.71 0.76 -1.11
C TYR A 398 -8.67 -0.64 -1.73
N THR A 399 -9.16 -0.77 -2.96
CA THR A 399 -9.03 -1.99 -3.76
C THR A 399 -7.66 -2.02 -4.44
N ASN A 400 -6.92 -3.10 -4.24
CA ASN A 400 -5.70 -3.38 -5.00
C ASN A 400 -6.13 -3.98 -6.36
N PRO A 401 -5.65 -3.45 -7.51
CA PRO A 401 -6.07 -3.93 -8.83
C PRO A 401 -5.54 -5.33 -9.17
N LEU A 402 -4.52 -5.82 -8.47
CA LEU A 402 -3.83 -7.08 -8.73
C LEU A 402 -4.06 -8.16 -7.65
N GLN A 403 -4.57 -7.80 -6.48
CA GLN A 403 -4.77 -8.74 -5.37
C GLN A 403 -6.19 -8.66 -4.81
N MET A 404 -6.82 -9.84 -4.63
CA MET A 404 -8.09 -9.95 -3.93
C MET A 404 -7.90 -9.68 -2.43
N PRO A 405 -8.76 -8.87 -1.78
CA PRO A 405 -8.72 -8.70 -0.34
C PRO A 405 -9.03 -10.02 0.37
N GLU A 406 -8.26 -10.35 1.41
CA GLU A 406 -8.54 -11.52 2.25
C GLU A 406 -9.75 -11.31 3.16
N LEU A 407 -9.98 -10.06 3.58
CA LEU A 407 -11.11 -9.64 4.41
C LEU A 407 -11.79 -8.41 3.80
N PRO A 408 -12.57 -8.59 2.74
CA PRO A 408 -13.15 -7.47 2.01
C PRO A 408 -14.18 -6.65 2.80
N ASP A 409 -14.93 -7.31 3.69
CA ASP A 409 -15.98 -6.71 4.53
C ASP A 409 -15.47 -6.21 5.89
N ILE A 410 -14.15 -6.18 6.10
CA ILE A 410 -13.61 -5.78 7.41
C ILE A 410 -14.02 -4.35 7.76
N LYS A 411 -14.56 -4.21 8.97
CA LYS A 411 -14.95 -2.91 9.51
C LYS A 411 -13.72 -2.12 9.91
N LEU A 412 -13.86 -0.80 9.93
CA LEU A 412 -12.78 0.10 10.32
C LEU A 412 -12.23 -0.22 11.73
N TRP A 413 -13.13 -0.49 12.68
CA TRP A 413 -12.72 -0.82 14.05
C TRP A 413 -12.07 -2.20 14.16
N GLU A 414 -12.52 -3.16 13.35
CA GLU A 414 -11.94 -4.51 13.30
C GLU A 414 -10.51 -4.45 12.76
N ALA A 415 -10.26 -3.66 11.71
CA ALA A 415 -8.92 -3.46 11.16
C ALA A 415 -7.97 -2.79 12.17
N ALA A 416 -8.44 -1.75 12.86
CA ALA A 416 -7.68 -1.07 13.91
C ALA A 416 -7.36 -2.00 15.09
N ARG A 417 -8.31 -2.85 15.47
CA ARG A 417 -8.11 -3.85 16.53
C ARG A 417 -7.18 -4.96 16.08
N ALA A 418 -7.34 -5.49 14.87
CA ALA A 418 -6.54 -6.59 14.32
C ALA A 418 -5.04 -6.22 14.28
N THR A 419 -4.71 -5.03 13.78
CA THR A 419 -3.30 -4.60 13.70
C THR A 419 -2.70 -4.39 15.09
N SER A 420 -3.47 -3.88 16.05
CA SER A 420 -3.01 -3.53 17.41
C SER A 420 -3.15 -4.65 18.46
N ALA A 421 -3.56 -5.85 18.06
CA ALA A 421 -3.84 -6.98 18.95
C ALA A 421 -2.55 -7.70 19.40
N ALA A 422 -1.69 -6.99 20.15
CA ALA A 422 -0.42 -7.53 20.63
C ALA A 422 -0.65 -8.79 21.49
N PRO A 423 0.01 -9.94 21.16
CA PRO A 423 -0.12 -11.16 21.95
C PRO A 423 0.19 -10.93 23.43
N MET A 424 -0.51 -11.63 24.32
CA MET A 424 -0.48 -11.46 25.79
C MET A 424 -1.11 -10.16 26.32
N PHE A 425 -1.24 -9.09 25.52
CA PHE A 425 -1.93 -7.86 25.95
C PHE A 425 -3.43 -7.91 25.69
N PHE A 426 -3.86 -8.39 24.52
CA PHE A 426 -5.27 -8.45 24.14
C PHE A 426 -5.68 -9.82 23.61
N LYS A 427 -6.96 -10.16 23.79
CA LYS A 427 -7.57 -11.32 23.12
C LYS A 427 -7.43 -11.18 21.61
N ARG A 428 -7.03 -12.30 20.96
CA ARG A 428 -7.05 -12.45 19.51
C ARG A 428 -8.43 -12.06 18.95
N LEU A 429 -8.45 -11.36 17.82
CA LEU A 429 -9.70 -10.97 17.16
C LEU A 429 -10.11 -12.07 16.18
N GLU A 430 -11.35 -12.54 16.26
CA GLU A 430 -11.91 -13.44 15.25
C GLU A 430 -12.79 -12.64 14.29
N VAL A 431 -12.44 -12.65 13.01
CA VAL A 431 -13.22 -12.05 11.91
C VAL A 431 -13.38 -13.09 10.82
N ASN A 432 -14.62 -13.36 10.40
CA ASN A 432 -14.95 -14.29 9.32
C ASN A 432 -14.26 -15.67 9.44
N GLY A 433 -14.17 -16.21 10.66
CA GLY A 433 -13.55 -17.52 10.94
C GLY A 433 -12.02 -17.52 10.95
N GLN A 434 -11.37 -16.37 10.79
CA GLN A 434 -9.93 -16.20 10.92
C GLN A 434 -9.60 -15.48 12.23
N THR A 435 -8.56 -15.96 12.91
CA THR A 435 -8.09 -15.38 14.17
C THR A 435 -6.84 -14.53 13.92
N PHE A 436 -6.87 -13.26 14.28
CA PHE A 436 -5.81 -12.28 14.05
C PHE A 436 -5.04 -11.92 15.33
N VAL A 437 -3.75 -11.69 15.15
CA VAL A 437 -2.80 -11.14 16.12
C VAL A 437 -1.99 -10.00 15.49
N ASP A 438 -1.27 -9.25 16.32
CA ASP A 438 -0.48 -8.08 15.91
C ASP A 438 0.51 -8.37 14.75
N GLY A 439 0.50 -7.45 13.78
CA GLY A 439 1.40 -7.44 12.62
C GLY A 439 2.89 -7.36 12.98
N GLY A 440 3.23 -6.83 14.16
CA GLY A 440 4.58 -6.63 14.65
C GLY A 440 5.38 -7.92 14.76
N LEU A 441 4.72 -9.07 14.94
CA LEU A 441 5.37 -10.38 15.00
C LEU A 441 6.11 -10.76 13.70
N GLN A 442 5.70 -10.21 12.56
CA GLN A 442 6.29 -10.54 11.26
C GLN A 442 6.79 -9.31 10.50
N ALA A 443 6.08 -8.19 10.57
CA ALA A 443 6.32 -7.02 9.73
C ALA A 443 6.25 -5.71 10.53
N ASN A 444 7.05 -5.59 11.59
CA ASN A 444 7.02 -4.40 12.45
C ASN A 444 7.35 -3.08 11.73
N ASN A 445 8.30 -3.12 10.78
CA ASN A 445 8.53 -2.03 9.82
C ASN A 445 7.89 -2.41 8.48
N PRO A 446 6.74 -1.81 8.11
CA PRO A 446 5.98 -2.23 6.93
C PRO A 446 6.55 -1.69 5.61
N ILE A 447 7.74 -1.07 5.58
CA ILE A 447 8.27 -0.37 4.39
C ILE A 447 8.34 -1.24 3.13
N GLY A 448 8.74 -2.51 3.26
CA GLY A 448 8.83 -3.43 2.12
C GLY A 448 7.47 -3.75 1.53
N TRP A 449 6.49 -4.03 2.40
CA TRP A 449 5.10 -4.26 2.02
C TRP A 449 4.46 -3.00 1.41
N LEU A 450 4.76 -1.84 1.98
CA LEU A 450 4.31 -0.54 1.48
C LEU A 450 4.86 -0.25 0.09
N TRP A 451 6.14 -0.52 -0.17
CA TRP A 451 6.70 -0.33 -1.50
C TRP A 451 6.08 -1.30 -2.52
N ASN A 452 5.86 -2.56 -2.15
CA ASN A 452 5.15 -3.52 -3.00
C ASN A 452 3.73 -3.03 -3.34
N GLU A 453 2.99 -2.52 -2.36
CA GLU A 453 1.67 -1.91 -2.59
C GLU A 453 1.74 -0.71 -3.52
N VAL A 454 2.75 0.15 -3.40
CA VAL A 454 2.95 1.28 -4.31
C VAL A 454 3.10 0.81 -5.77
N LEU A 455 3.90 -0.23 -6.00
CA LEU A 455 4.12 -0.80 -7.33
C LEU A 455 2.84 -1.41 -7.92
N GLN A 456 2.07 -2.13 -7.10
CA GLN A 456 0.85 -2.80 -7.55
C GLN A 456 -0.32 -1.83 -7.77
N VAL A 457 -0.43 -0.79 -6.96
CA VAL A 457 -1.57 0.14 -6.99
C VAL A 457 -1.36 1.28 -7.96
N PHE A 458 -0.15 1.83 -8.04
CA PHE A 458 0.15 2.99 -8.89
C PHE A 458 0.94 2.64 -10.15
N GLY A 459 1.41 1.40 -10.28
CA GLY A 459 2.26 0.96 -11.38
C GLY A 459 3.74 1.30 -11.15
N PRO A 460 4.68 0.50 -11.70
CA PRO A 460 6.11 0.63 -11.43
C PRO A 460 6.77 1.84 -12.11
N VAL A 461 6.10 2.44 -13.12
CA VAL A 461 6.60 3.65 -13.80
C VAL A 461 6.30 4.91 -12.97
N ARG A 462 5.35 4.84 -12.05
CA ARG A 462 4.91 6.00 -11.28
C ARG A 462 6.00 6.48 -10.34
N THR A 463 6.48 7.70 -10.57
CA THR A 463 7.60 8.22 -9.77
C THR A 463 7.25 8.39 -8.31
N THR A 464 8.07 7.84 -7.41
CA THR A 464 8.01 8.14 -5.97
C THR A 464 9.14 9.11 -5.59
N GLY A 465 8.75 10.22 -4.98
CA GLY A 465 9.66 11.28 -4.53
C GLY A 465 10.05 11.14 -3.07
N CYS A 466 9.19 10.54 -2.24
CA CYS A 466 9.44 10.38 -0.83
C CYS A 466 8.91 9.07 -0.27
N PHE A 467 9.79 8.34 0.40
CA PHE A 467 9.50 7.28 1.37
C PHE A 467 9.98 7.78 2.74
N LEU A 468 9.03 8.23 3.55
CA LEU A 468 9.26 8.63 4.93
C LEU A 468 8.96 7.44 5.83
N SER A 469 9.95 6.91 6.53
CA SER A 469 9.79 5.83 7.50
C SER A 469 10.08 6.35 8.90
N ILE A 470 9.16 6.12 9.84
CA ILE A 470 9.31 6.60 11.22
C ILE A 470 9.19 5.41 12.17
N GLY A 471 10.27 5.15 12.89
CA GLY A 471 10.35 4.12 13.93
C GLY A 471 9.84 4.59 15.28
N THR A 472 9.64 3.64 16.19
CA THR A 472 9.23 3.87 17.59
C THR A 472 10.39 3.70 18.58
N GLY A 473 11.63 3.65 18.07
CA GLY A 473 12.86 3.46 18.82
C GLY A 473 13.31 2.01 19.03
N THR A 474 14.62 1.83 19.11
CA THR A 474 15.29 0.54 19.37
C THR A 474 15.53 0.34 20.86
N PRO A 475 15.13 -0.81 21.46
CA PRO A 475 15.68 -1.25 22.73
C PRO A 475 17.18 -1.54 22.59
N LEU A 476 17.94 -1.37 23.67
CA LEU A 476 19.35 -1.74 23.73
C LEU A 476 19.53 -3.25 23.45
N SER A 477 20.53 -3.61 22.65
CA SER A 477 20.84 -4.99 22.24
C SER A 477 20.97 -5.93 23.46
N GLN A 478 20.07 -6.91 23.59
CA GLN A 478 20.22 -8.01 24.56
C GLN A 478 20.66 -9.28 23.84
N THR A 479 21.63 -9.98 24.44
CA THR A 479 22.18 -11.24 23.96
C THR A 479 21.10 -12.34 23.97
N LEU A 480 20.80 -12.92 22.80
CA LEU A 480 19.87 -14.05 22.64
C LEU A 480 20.31 -15.23 23.53
N SER A 481 19.47 -15.61 24.49
CA SER A 481 19.64 -16.85 25.29
C SER A 481 18.47 -17.80 25.02
N THR A 482 18.76 -19.10 25.07
CA THR A 482 17.89 -20.20 24.64
C THR A 482 16.61 -20.33 25.49
N VAL A 483 15.50 -20.51 24.76
CA VAL A 483 14.07 -20.43 25.09
C VAL A 483 13.59 -21.59 25.98
N ASN A 484 12.76 -21.32 27.00
CA ASN A 484 11.84 -22.31 27.61
C ASN A 484 10.80 -21.75 28.63
N HIS A 485 10.57 -20.43 28.77
CA HIS A 485 9.65 -19.86 29.78
C HIS A 485 9.32 -18.37 29.53
N PRO A 486 8.38 -17.70 30.28
CA PRO A 486 7.80 -16.35 30.00
C PRO A 486 8.78 -15.18 29.76
N ILE A 487 10.08 -15.42 29.87
CA ILE A 487 11.19 -14.59 29.37
C ILE A 487 11.16 -14.48 27.81
N ASP A 488 10.36 -15.28 27.11
CA ASP A 488 10.27 -15.26 25.65
C ASP A 488 9.64 -14.00 25.03
N PHE A 489 8.88 -13.20 25.80
CA PHE A 489 8.29 -11.94 25.29
C PHE A 489 9.33 -10.81 25.17
N THR A 490 10.28 -10.69 26.10
CA THR A 490 11.39 -9.73 25.98
C THR A 490 12.28 -10.06 24.79
N ASN A 491 12.46 -11.36 24.52
CA ASN A 491 13.14 -11.85 23.30
C ASN A 491 12.33 -11.53 22.03
N GLY A 492 10.99 -11.60 22.09
CA GLY A 492 10.10 -11.17 21.01
C GLY A 492 10.18 -9.67 20.71
N LEU A 493 10.31 -8.82 21.73
CA LEU A 493 10.51 -7.38 21.56
C LEU A 493 11.87 -7.03 20.97
N ALA A 494 12.92 -7.72 21.41
CA ALA A 494 14.25 -7.58 20.84
C ALA A 494 14.26 -8.00 19.36
N SER A 495 13.63 -9.14 19.02
CA SER A 495 13.55 -9.61 17.62
C SER A 495 12.73 -8.69 16.72
N ILE A 496 11.65 -8.09 17.24
CA ILE A 496 10.84 -7.05 16.56
C ILE A 496 11.67 -5.81 16.21
N ALA A 497 12.49 -5.34 17.16
CA ALA A 497 13.38 -4.21 16.94
C ALA A 497 14.51 -4.54 15.94
N THR A 498 15.11 -5.73 16.05
CA THR A 498 16.10 -6.23 15.10
C THR A 498 15.51 -6.35 13.69
N ASN A 499 14.29 -6.84 13.55
CA ASN A 499 13.59 -6.92 12.25
C ASN A 499 13.37 -5.52 11.65
N SER A 500 13.01 -4.53 12.47
CA SER A 500 12.76 -3.16 12.00
C SER A 500 14.00 -2.47 11.42
N GLU A 501 15.16 -2.66 12.07
CA GLU A 501 16.45 -2.14 11.60
C GLU A 501 17.00 -2.91 10.40
N MET A 502 16.83 -4.24 10.38
CA MET A 502 17.20 -5.06 9.24
C MET A 502 16.40 -4.67 7.99
N ALA A 503 15.08 -4.47 8.13
CA ALA A 503 14.24 -3.95 7.05
C ALA A 503 14.69 -2.55 6.59
N ASN A 504 15.00 -1.64 7.53
CA ASN A 504 15.54 -0.32 7.20
C ASN A 504 16.81 -0.40 6.32
N ILE A 505 17.80 -1.19 6.72
CA ILE A 505 19.08 -1.34 5.99
C ILE A 505 18.84 -1.91 4.59
N LEU A 506 18.07 -2.99 4.49
CA LEU A 506 17.81 -3.70 3.25
C LEU A 506 17.03 -2.84 2.25
N PHE A 507 15.98 -2.15 2.71
CA PHE A 507 15.12 -1.37 1.82
C PHE A 507 15.66 0.03 1.50
N ARG A 508 16.48 0.66 2.36
CA ARG A 508 17.11 1.96 2.07
C ARG A 508 17.91 1.92 0.75
N SER A 509 18.79 0.93 0.62
CA SER A 509 19.66 0.79 -0.56
C SER A 509 18.84 0.48 -1.80
N LEU A 510 17.86 -0.42 -1.70
CA LEU A 510 17.02 -0.78 -2.84
C LEU A 510 16.15 0.39 -3.31
N ILE A 511 15.48 1.10 -2.40
CA ILE A 511 14.60 2.20 -2.78
C ILE A 511 15.39 3.31 -3.47
N ASN A 512 16.57 3.66 -2.96
CA ASN A 512 17.40 4.69 -3.59
C ASN A 512 17.99 4.24 -4.94
N ALA A 513 18.29 2.94 -5.11
CA ALA A 513 18.81 2.40 -6.35
C ALA A 513 17.73 2.23 -7.44
N PHE A 514 16.59 1.65 -7.06
CA PHE A 514 15.60 1.08 -7.97
C PHE A 514 14.28 1.83 -8.05
N ALA A 515 13.92 2.68 -7.08
CA ALA A 515 12.72 3.49 -7.24
C ALA A 515 12.86 4.41 -8.48
N PRO A 516 11.76 4.91 -9.08
CA PRO A 516 11.76 5.34 -10.48
C PRO A 516 12.74 6.46 -10.89
N ARG A 517 13.36 7.19 -9.95
CA ARG A 517 14.51 8.07 -10.25
C ARG A 517 15.79 7.51 -9.60
N SER A 518 16.64 6.84 -10.37
CA SER A 518 17.86 6.24 -9.81
C SER A 518 18.82 7.32 -9.27
N MET A 519 19.61 6.98 -8.27
CA MET A 519 20.71 7.80 -7.71
C MET A 519 20.29 9.11 -7.00
N ALA A 520 18.99 9.32 -6.79
CA ALA A 520 18.49 10.41 -5.95
C ALA A 520 18.01 9.85 -4.60
N ARG A 521 18.35 10.51 -3.50
CA ARG A 521 17.84 10.15 -2.17
C ARG A 521 16.31 10.29 -2.17
N LYS A 522 15.62 9.23 -1.79
CA LYS A 522 14.15 9.14 -1.69
C LYS A 522 13.68 8.58 -0.35
N TYR A 523 14.60 7.94 0.36
CA TYR A 523 14.31 7.27 1.61
C TYR A 523 14.87 8.09 2.78
N TRP A 524 13.99 8.42 3.72
CA TRP A 524 14.33 9.10 4.98
C TRP A 524 13.77 8.29 6.13
N ARG A 525 14.65 7.89 7.05
CA ARG A 525 14.29 7.12 8.25
C ARG A 525 14.55 7.95 9.49
N PHE A 526 13.51 8.20 10.27
CA PHE A 526 13.64 8.77 11.60
C PHE A 526 13.38 7.68 12.63
N ASN A 527 14.27 7.51 13.61
CA ASN A 527 14.08 6.52 14.67
C ASN A 527 14.73 7.02 15.96
N VAL A 528 14.03 6.91 17.10
CA VAL A 528 14.51 7.41 18.40
C VAL A 528 15.42 6.38 19.07
N GLY A 529 16.71 6.66 19.15
CA GLY A 529 17.73 5.77 19.71
C GLY A 529 19.00 5.76 18.86
N ASP A 530 20.04 5.04 19.29
CA ASP A 530 21.30 4.87 18.54
C ASP A 530 21.07 4.04 17.27
N GLY A 531 20.34 4.60 16.30
CA GLY A 531 20.33 4.10 14.94
C GLY A 531 21.73 4.24 14.35
N LEU A 532 22.14 3.26 13.53
CA LEU A 532 23.38 3.39 12.75
C LEU A 532 23.32 4.70 11.95
N PRO A 533 24.27 5.63 12.13
CA PRO A 533 24.24 6.91 11.42
C PRO A 533 24.33 6.69 9.91
N ASP A 534 23.64 7.54 9.15
CA ASP A 534 23.54 7.52 7.69
C ASP A 534 24.87 7.72 6.94
N TRP A 535 25.98 7.95 7.66
CA TRP A 535 27.28 8.35 7.14
C TRP A 535 28.40 7.44 7.68
N VAL A 536 28.75 6.41 6.93
CA VAL A 536 30.06 5.75 7.03
C VAL A 536 30.57 5.54 5.61
N GLU A 537 30.83 6.63 4.91
CA GLU A 537 31.88 6.66 3.90
C GLU A 537 32.91 7.70 4.36
N GLU A 538 34.14 7.20 4.57
CA GLU A 538 35.44 7.88 4.69
C GLU A 538 36.02 8.30 6.06
N ASP A 539 35.31 8.87 7.06
CA ASP A 539 36.01 9.42 8.24
C ASP A 539 35.75 8.71 9.59
N GLY A 540 36.49 7.62 9.84
CA GLY A 540 36.99 7.28 11.18
C GLY A 540 36.00 6.74 12.22
N VAL A 541 35.78 5.43 12.20
CA VAL A 541 35.11 4.58 13.22
C VAL A 541 35.58 4.82 14.68
N GLY A 542 36.74 5.45 14.89
CA GLY A 542 37.39 5.62 16.19
C GLY A 542 36.82 6.72 17.11
N SER A 543 36.22 7.78 16.56
CA SER A 543 35.72 8.91 17.38
C SER A 543 34.34 8.60 17.99
N TRP A 544 33.46 7.98 17.19
CA TRP A 544 32.09 7.62 17.58
C TRP A 544 32.01 6.54 18.67
N ARG A 545 32.90 5.53 18.65
CA ARG A 545 32.98 4.52 19.73
C ARG A 545 33.28 5.12 21.11
N ARG A 546 33.98 6.26 21.19
CA ARG A 546 34.23 6.95 22.46
C ARG A 546 33.06 7.78 22.96
N LEU A 547 32.15 8.20 22.06
CA LEU A 547 30.96 8.98 22.40
C LEU A 547 29.84 8.08 22.92
N LEU A 548 29.66 6.90 22.30
CA LEU A 548 28.76 5.85 22.79
C LEU A 548 29.16 5.29 24.16
N ALA A 549 30.45 5.34 24.51
CA ALA A 549 30.95 4.87 25.80
C ALA A 549 30.66 5.82 26.98
N LYS A 550 30.05 6.99 26.75
CA LYS A 550 29.84 8.03 27.78
C LYS A 550 28.39 8.37 28.11
N VAL A 551 27.41 7.72 27.49
CA VAL A 551 25.99 7.92 27.85
C VAL A 551 25.63 6.86 28.89
N GLU A 552 25.36 7.31 30.12
CA GLU A 552 24.91 6.44 31.22
C GLU A 552 23.68 5.61 30.80
N GLU A 553 23.82 4.31 31.01
CA GLU A 553 22.84 3.26 30.77
C GLU A 553 21.52 3.55 31.51
N SER A 554 20.45 3.90 30.79
CA SER A 554 19.13 4.09 31.40
C SER A 554 18.03 3.30 30.68
N ASN A 555 17.28 2.54 31.50
CA ASN A 555 16.24 1.59 31.16
C ASN A 555 15.23 2.15 30.12
N VAL A 556 14.95 1.40 29.05
CA VAL A 556 14.09 1.85 27.93
C VAL A 556 12.59 1.56 28.17
N GLY A 557 12.25 0.88 29.27
CA GLY A 557 10.87 0.60 29.69
C GLY A 557 10.14 -0.42 28.80
N GLU A 558 9.04 -0.98 29.30
CA GLU A 558 8.19 -1.93 28.56
C GLU A 558 7.18 -1.21 27.63
N LEU A 559 6.68 -1.91 26.59
CA LEU A 559 5.79 -1.33 25.57
C LEU A 559 4.42 -0.83 26.09
N ASP A 560 4.01 -1.23 27.28
CA ASP A 560 2.72 -0.92 27.88
C ASP A 560 2.82 -0.07 29.16
N ASP A 561 4.00 0.45 29.47
CA ASP A 561 4.22 1.28 30.64
C ASP A 561 3.87 2.76 30.35
N VAL A 562 2.70 3.19 30.81
CA VAL A 562 2.23 4.59 30.68
C VAL A 562 3.11 5.58 31.45
N ALA A 563 3.86 5.13 32.47
CA ALA A 563 4.86 5.98 33.13
C ALA A 563 6.00 6.36 32.17
N MET A 564 6.17 5.63 31.05
CA MET A 564 7.14 5.94 30.01
C MET A 564 6.65 6.99 29.01
N ILE A 565 5.43 7.53 29.10
CA ILE A 565 4.96 8.58 28.18
C ILE A 565 5.86 9.81 28.28
N ASP A 566 6.15 10.28 29.50
CA ASP A 566 6.97 11.47 29.70
C ASP A 566 8.44 11.22 29.33
N ILE A 567 8.95 10.00 29.57
CA ILE A 567 10.30 9.58 29.15
C ILE A 567 10.38 9.50 27.62
N THR A 568 9.39 8.90 26.96
CA THR A 568 9.29 8.80 25.49
C THR A 568 9.22 10.20 24.88
N ARG A 569 8.44 11.10 25.47
CA ARG A 569 8.36 12.51 25.05
C ARG A 569 9.72 13.19 25.15
N SER A 570 10.38 13.09 26.31
CA SER A 570 11.71 13.67 26.52
C SER A 570 12.72 13.13 25.50
N ARG A 571 12.75 11.82 25.27
CA ARG A 571 13.68 11.21 24.30
C ARG A 571 13.41 11.63 22.87
N ALA A 572 12.14 11.75 22.47
CA ALA A 572 11.80 12.28 21.16
C ALA A 572 12.23 13.75 21.02
N GLU A 573 12.04 14.57 22.06
CA GLU A 573 12.52 15.96 22.07
C GLU A 573 14.03 16.06 21.98
N ASP A 574 14.76 15.20 22.68
CA ASP A 574 16.23 15.19 22.64
C ASP A 574 16.75 14.72 21.28
N TYR A 575 16.18 13.66 20.72
CA TYR A 575 16.48 13.22 19.35
C TYR A 575 16.23 14.34 18.32
N MET A 576 15.12 15.08 18.45
CA MET A 576 14.82 16.20 17.56
C MET A 576 15.78 17.39 17.68
N LYS A 577 16.55 17.48 18.76
CA LYS A 577 17.61 18.51 18.94
C LYS A 577 18.94 18.07 18.36
N GLU A 578 19.12 16.79 18.03
CA GLU A 578 20.38 16.30 17.48
C GLU A 578 20.68 16.94 16.11
N PRO A 579 21.94 17.30 15.82
CA PRO A 579 22.32 17.84 14.52
C PRO A 579 21.95 16.92 13.36
N GLY A 580 22.08 15.60 13.55
CA GLY A 580 21.73 14.59 12.55
C GLY A 580 20.25 14.63 12.17
N PHE A 581 19.36 14.81 13.15
CA PHE A 581 17.92 14.96 12.90
C PHE A 581 17.63 16.19 12.04
N THR A 582 18.22 17.34 12.38
CA THR A 582 17.99 18.60 11.65
C THR A 582 18.49 18.50 10.21
N THR A 583 19.66 17.91 9.99
CA THR A 583 20.19 17.64 8.65
C THR A 583 19.24 16.75 7.85
N LEU A 584 18.81 15.63 8.43
CA LEU A 584 17.90 14.68 7.78
C LEU A 584 16.54 15.33 7.44
N LEU A 585 16.01 16.15 8.34
CA LEU A 585 14.77 16.89 8.14
C LEU A 585 14.88 17.91 7.01
N ASN A 586 15.98 18.66 6.94
CA ASN A 586 16.23 19.62 5.87
C ASN A 586 16.35 18.95 4.49
N GLU A 587 16.89 17.74 4.43
CA GLU A 587 16.94 16.95 3.21
C GLU A 587 15.58 16.37 2.80
N CYS A 588 14.75 15.99 3.78
CA CYS A 588 13.43 15.40 3.55
C CYS A 588 12.39 16.43 3.11
N ALA A 589 12.40 17.63 3.69
CA ALA A 589 11.35 18.64 3.50
C ALA A 589 11.06 19.03 2.03
N PRO A 590 12.06 19.19 1.14
CA PRO A 590 11.82 19.47 -0.28
C PRO A 590 11.07 18.35 -0.99
N ALA A 591 11.25 17.09 -0.59
CA ALA A 591 10.58 15.93 -1.19
C ALA A 591 9.08 15.87 -0.82
N LEU A 592 8.72 16.44 0.34
CA LEU A 592 7.35 16.47 0.85
C LEU A 592 6.54 17.71 0.41
N GLY A 593 7.17 18.83 0.04
CA GLY A 593 6.39 19.97 -0.45
C GLY A 593 7.03 21.36 -0.45
N VAL A 594 8.26 21.54 0.01
CA VAL A 594 8.89 22.87 -0.03
C VAL A 594 9.41 23.19 -1.43
N GLN A 595 8.70 24.01 -2.21
CA GLN A 595 9.36 24.88 -3.19
C GLN A 595 10.14 25.92 -2.37
N LYS A 596 11.47 26.01 -2.56
CA LYS A 596 12.29 27.05 -1.92
C LYS A 596 11.60 28.41 -2.13
N PRO A 597 11.52 29.29 -1.11
CA PRO A 597 11.18 30.68 -1.37
C PRO A 597 12.18 31.19 -2.42
N GLN A 598 11.66 31.71 -3.54
CA GLN A 598 12.49 32.47 -4.47
C GLN A 598 13.20 33.53 -3.63
N LEU A 599 14.53 33.46 -3.58
CA LEU A 599 15.34 34.57 -3.11
C LEU A 599 15.00 35.74 -4.03
N VAL A 600 14.14 36.63 -3.55
CA VAL A 600 13.93 37.95 -4.15
C VAL A 600 15.30 38.58 -4.16
N GLY A 601 15.86 38.73 -5.36
CA GLY A 601 17.16 39.36 -5.56
C GLY A 601 17.18 40.71 -4.84
N SER A 602 18.10 40.85 -3.91
CA SER A 602 18.55 42.16 -3.47
C SER A 602 19.23 42.83 -4.67
N ASN A 603 18.62 43.92 -5.14
CA ASN A 603 19.18 44.87 -6.10
C ASN A 603 20.58 45.34 -5.71
#